data_AF-A0A935VTN9-F1
#
_entry.id   AF-A0A935VTN9-F1
#
_cell.length_a   1.000
_cell.length_b   1.000
_cell.length_c   1.000
_cell.angle_alpha   90.00
_cell.angle_beta   90.00
_cell.angle_gamma   90.00
#
_symmetry.space_group_name_H-M   'P 1'
#
loop_
_entity.id
_entity.type
_entity.pdbx_description
1 polymer ?
#
loop_
_entity_poly.entity_id
_entity_poly.type
_entity_poly.pdbx_seq_one_letter_code
_entity_poly.pdbx_strand_id
1 'polypeptide(L)'
;MISKILLLALVSVLISIFHVVETGRVAAASAASVDVRIDKLELSKTVVIRPCAPGIRPSGEGCSDDWTIRVKATVAGRDVKNARVDVIVSGGRANRVGPLEFDWDLSGAMAGTYTITAAAVEKDGRVTESKTATATVKECDSCVHVDVCPVIKVDGPDRALNVGEQLTFTASVGGSVDATYNWTVSAGTIVSGQGTRSINVATDRSVAGTSLTATVEISGNSWMPACSTTASDSVIFELWPTARLVDEFRTAGNNCEEGFARLDSFLIELNINPNDQGVIVIYSATAEPDSGRRRKLSLTNYIKMRQFDQTRLTFTDASLMKDAKTQFWLVTAGADMPTPEAGDGPIDTPKEAKPPTKPYMYAAEYSDGIPGCFGNLYDLKEYAAELNASPKSRGKIVIAETSQAKFAQKRREILRDLAKFGVTAGRITSVFKPVRRDRALESTELWVVPNAK
;
A
#
# COMPACT_ATOMS: atom_id res chain seq x y z
N MET A 1 -45.49 -25.36 23.44
CA MET A 1 -46.04 -24.32 24.33
C MET A 1 -46.30 -23.08 23.49
N ILE A 2 -47.58 -22.68 23.39
CA ILE A 2 -48.11 -21.31 23.15
C ILE A 2 -47.63 -20.64 21.84
N SER A 3 -48.45 -20.38 20.82
CA SER A 3 -49.73 -19.65 20.77
C SER A 3 -50.25 -19.83 19.32
N LYS A 4 -51.45 -20.29 18.93
CA LYS A 4 -52.83 -20.09 19.41
C LYS A 4 -53.14 -18.63 19.76
N ILE A 5 -53.36 -17.79 18.75
CA ILE A 5 -54.35 -16.68 18.70
C ILE A 5 -54.26 -16.09 17.27
N LEU A 6 -55.14 -16.53 16.36
CA LEU A 6 -55.78 -15.68 15.36
C LEU A 6 -56.92 -16.47 14.68
N LEU A 7 -57.90 -16.89 15.48
CA LEU A 7 -59.17 -17.43 14.97
C LEU A 7 -60.28 -16.99 15.92
N LEU A 8 -60.71 -15.73 15.75
CA LEU A 8 -61.83 -15.13 16.46
C LEU A 8 -62.42 -14.01 15.60
N ALA A 9 -63.16 -14.42 14.57
CA ALA A 9 -64.27 -13.64 14.04
C ALA A 9 -65.27 -14.61 13.41
N LEU A 10 -66.53 -14.51 13.83
CA LEU A 10 -67.73 -15.14 13.25
C LEU A 10 -68.03 -16.60 13.65
N VAL A 11 -68.20 -16.80 14.96
CA VAL A 11 -69.31 -17.62 15.48
C VAL A 11 -70.41 -16.65 15.91
N SER A 12 -71.42 -16.47 15.06
CA SER A 12 -72.74 -15.98 15.44
C SER A 12 -73.72 -16.32 14.34
N VAL A 13 -74.85 -16.89 14.76
CA VAL A 13 -76.03 -17.28 13.96
C VAL A 13 -75.93 -18.65 13.28
N LEU A 14 -75.93 -19.69 14.10
CA LEU A 14 -76.51 -20.98 13.74
C LEU A 14 -77.44 -21.41 14.87
N ILE A 15 -78.65 -21.83 14.48
CA ILE A 15 -79.68 -22.51 15.27
C ILE A 15 -80.63 -21.58 16.02
N SER A 16 -81.61 -21.07 15.28
CA SER A 16 -82.96 -20.82 15.79
C SER A 16 -83.96 -21.06 14.65
N ILE A 17 -85.01 -21.82 14.98
CA ILE A 17 -86.28 -22.01 14.25
C ILE A 17 -86.32 -23.18 13.25
N PHE A 18 -86.78 -24.34 13.73
CA PHE A 18 -87.56 -25.30 12.96
C PHE A 18 -88.66 -25.86 13.87
N HIS A 19 -89.89 -25.37 13.71
CA HIS A 19 -91.17 -26.08 13.84
C HIS A 19 -92.31 -25.06 13.61
N VAL A 20 -93.26 -25.43 12.73
CA VAL A 20 -94.69 -25.05 12.66
C VAL A 20 -95.15 -24.91 11.18
N VAL A 21 -95.93 -25.92 10.77
CA VAL A 21 -97.19 -25.87 10.00
C VAL A 21 -97.11 -25.70 8.48
N GLU A 22 -97.34 -26.86 7.83
CA GLU A 22 -98.52 -27.15 7.01
C GLU A 22 -98.97 -26.16 5.91
N THR A 23 -98.82 -26.67 4.68
CA THR A 23 -99.87 -26.74 3.64
C THR A 23 -100.72 -25.49 3.39
N GLY A 24 -100.26 -24.66 2.46
CA GLY A 24 -101.07 -23.67 1.76
C GLY A 24 -100.62 -23.53 0.31
N ARG A 25 -101.37 -24.14 -0.62
CA ARG A 25 -101.23 -23.96 -2.07
C ARG A 25 -101.46 -22.48 -2.42
N VAL A 26 -100.45 -21.82 -2.98
CA VAL A 26 -100.64 -20.64 -3.85
C VAL A 26 -99.82 -20.86 -5.11
N ALA A 27 -100.49 -20.79 -6.25
CA ALA A 27 -99.90 -20.88 -7.57
C ALA A 27 -99.07 -19.63 -7.92
N ALA A 28 -98.16 -19.80 -8.89
CA ALA A 28 -97.16 -18.86 -9.41
C ALA A 28 -95.85 -18.83 -8.58
N ALA A 29 -94.66 -19.08 -9.14
CA ALA A 29 -94.22 -19.04 -10.52
C ALA A 29 -93.68 -20.40 -10.99
N SER A 30 -93.83 -20.68 -12.28
CA SER A 30 -92.99 -21.65 -12.98
C SER A 30 -91.53 -21.32 -12.68
N ALA A 31 -90.88 -22.17 -11.89
CA ALA A 31 -89.44 -22.26 -11.86
C ALA A 31 -88.99 -22.69 -13.26
N ALA A 32 -88.61 -21.72 -14.09
CA ALA A 32 -87.83 -22.00 -15.27
C ALA A 32 -86.49 -22.56 -14.77
N SER A 33 -86.45 -23.88 -14.67
CA SER A 33 -85.27 -24.67 -14.38
C SER A 33 -84.24 -24.42 -15.47
N VAL A 34 -83.39 -23.43 -15.25
CA VAL A 34 -82.09 -23.34 -15.91
C VAL A 34 -81.16 -24.17 -15.03
N ASP A 35 -80.62 -25.24 -15.59
CA ASP A 35 -79.56 -26.02 -14.97
C ASP A 35 -78.40 -25.98 -15.97
N VAL A 36 -77.46 -25.07 -15.71
CA VAL A 36 -76.19 -24.97 -16.45
C VAL A 36 -75.12 -25.60 -15.58
N ARG A 37 -74.34 -26.54 -16.10
CA ARG A 37 -73.29 -27.21 -15.32
C ARG A 37 -72.00 -27.34 -16.10
N ILE A 38 -70.88 -27.44 -15.39
CA ILE A 38 -69.61 -27.84 -15.99
C ILE A 38 -69.69 -29.33 -16.32
N ASP A 39 -69.78 -29.65 -17.60
CA ASP A 39 -69.79 -31.03 -18.10
C ASP A 39 -68.38 -31.62 -18.11
N LYS A 40 -67.40 -30.86 -18.59
CA LYS A 40 -66.00 -31.27 -18.66
C LYS A 40 -65.07 -30.10 -18.31
N LEU A 41 -63.94 -30.42 -17.68
CA LEU A 41 -62.85 -29.48 -17.45
C LEU A 41 -61.57 -30.14 -17.95
N GLU A 42 -61.06 -29.65 -19.08
CA GLU A 42 -59.92 -30.25 -19.78
C GLU A 42 -58.67 -29.40 -19.59
N LEU A 43 -57.56 -30.05 -19.30
CA LEU A 43 -56.24 -29.43 -19.19
C LEU A 43 -55.42 -29.84 -20.41
N SER A 44 -54.69 -28.90 -21.01
CA SER A 44 -53.76 -29.20 -22.12
C SER A 44 -52.60 -30.09 -21.69
N LYS A 45 -52.22 -30.00 -20.40
CA LYS A 45 -51.24 -30.85 -19.73
C LYS A 45 -51.56 -30.90 -18.24
N THR A 46 -51.19 -31.99 -17.58
CA THR A 46 -51.41 -32.19 -16.13
C THR A 46 -50.12 -32.11 -15.32
N VAL A 47 -48.97 -31.97 -15.98
CA VAL A 47 -47.66 -31.85 -15.36
C VAL A 47 -46.96 -30.60 -15.89
N VAL A 48 -46.45 -29.78 -14.98
CA VAL A 48 -45.52 -28.69 -15.27
C VAL A 48 -44.18 -29.08 -14.66
N ILE A 49 -43.13 -29.01 -15.48
CA ILE A 49 -41.78 -29.34 -15.04
C ILE A 49 -41.08 -28.02 -14.74
N ARG A 50 -40.54 -27.89 -13.53
CA ARG A 50 -39.77 -26.72 -13.14
C ARG A 50 -38.38 -26.77 -13.80
N PRO A 51 -37.88 -25.67 -14.37
CA PRO A 51 -36.54 -25.62 -14.96
C PRO A 51 -35.44 -25.85 -13.92
N CYS A 52 -34.27 -26.24 -14.39
CA CYS A 52 -33.10 -26.45 -13.52
C CYS A 52 -32.73 -25.16 -12.75
N ALA A 53 -32.22 -25.34 -11.53
CA ALA A 53 -31.74 -24.23 -10.73
C ALA A 53 -30.56 -23.51 -11.42
N PRO A 54 -30.31 -22.22 -11.12
CA PRO A 54 -29.13 -21.51 -11.63
C PRO A 54 -27.84 -22.30 -11.39
N GLY A 55 -26.98 -22.40 -12.42
CA GLY A 55 -25.72 -23.18 -12.37
C GLY A 55 -25.85 -24.66 -12.76
N ILE A 56 -27.05 -25.14 -13.09
CA ILE A 56 -27.33 -26.51 -13.49
C ILE A 56 -28.04 -26.50 -14.86
N ARG A 57 -27.63 -27.38 -15.79
CA ARG A 57 -28.22 -27.45 -17.15
C ARG A 57 -29.02 -28.73 -17.34
N PRO A 58 -30.07 -28.73 -18.19
CA PRO A 58 -30.73 -29.96 -18.60
C PRO A 58 -29.77 -30.85 -19.40
N SER A 59 -29.72 -32.14 -19.09
CA SER A 59 -28.96 -33.15 -19.84
C SER A 59 -29.77 -33.85 -20.94
N GLY A 60 -31.05 -33.50 -21.11
CA GLY A 60 -31.93 -34.06 -22.14
C GLY A 60 -33.23 -33.25 -22.34
N GLU A 61 -34.13 -33.75 -23.18
CA GLU A 61 -35.38 -33.08 -23.62
C GLU A 61 -36.52 -33.06 -22.56
N GLY A 62 -36.20 -33.25 -21.28
CA GLY A 62 -37.19 -33.40 -20.21
C GLY A 62 -37.54 -32.12 -19.45
N CYS A 63 -36.70 -31.08 -19.51
CA CYS A 63 -36.97 -29.83 -18.79
C CYS A 63 -37.62 -28.81 -19.72
N SER A 64 -38.77 -28.25 -19.31
CA SER A 64 -39.49 -27.22 -20.04
C SER A 64 -39.56 -25.94 -19.20
N ASP A 65 -39.49 -24.78 -19.85
CA ASP A 65 -39.76 -23.47 -19.26
C ASP A 65 -41.24 -23.05 -19.42
N ASP A 66 -42.09 -23.92 -19.98
CA ASP A 66 -43.51 -23.68 -20.14
C ASP A 66 -44.29 -23.98 -18.85
N TRP A 67 -44.52 -22.90 -18.10
CA TRP A 67 -45.29 -22.88 -16.84
C TRP A 67 -46.81 -22.81 -17.01
N THR A 68 -47.32 -22.70 -18.24
CA THR A 68 -48.73 -22.36 -18.48
C THR A 68 -49.53 -23.58 -18.91
N ILE A 69 -50.67 -23.83 -18.27
CA ILE A 69 -51.62 -24.89 -18.64
C ILE A 69 -52.86 -24.24 -19.24
N ARG A 70 -53.25 -24.63 -20.46
CA ARG A 70 -54.52 -24.19 -21.03
C ARG A 70 -55.66 -25.05 -20.48
N VAL A 71 -56.68 -24.40 -19.95
CA VAL A 71 -57.84 -25.00 -19.31
C VAL A 71 -59.08 -24.68 -20.14
N LYS A 72 -59.81 -25.71 -20.55
CA LYS A 72 -61.05 -25.58 -21.33
C LYS A 72 -62.23 -26.19 -20.58
N ALA A 73 -63.20 -25.36 -20.26
CA ALA A 73 -64.46 -25.81 -19.70
C ALA A 73 -65.45 -26.14 -20.82
N THR A 74 -66.17 -27.26 -20.67
CA THR A 74 -67.36 -27.58 -21.47
C THR A 74 -68.57 -27.44 -20.58
N VAL A 75 -69.56 -26.69 -21.03
CA VAL A 75 -70.78 -26.41 -20.27
C VAL A 75 -71.95 -27.10 -20.96
N ALA A 76 -72.79 -27.78 -20.18
CA ALA A 76 -74.02 -28.42 -20.65
C ALA A 76 -75.23 -27.84 -19.91
N GLY A 77 -76.38 -27.79 -20.58
CA GLY A 77 -77.60 -27.25 -19.99
C GLY A 77 -78.56 -26.67 -21.03
N ARG A 78 -79.66 -26.08 -20.56
CA ARG A 78 -80.67 -25.44 -21.43
C ARG A 78 -80.32 -24.00 -21.83
N ASP A 79 -79.49 -23.29 -21.06
CA ASP A 79 -79.09 -21.90 -21.31
C ASP A 79 -77.56 -21.70 -21.40
N VAL A 80 -76.89 -22.61 -22.11
CA VAL A 80 -75.42 -22.61 -22.25
C VAL A 80 -74.88 -21.32 -22.87
N LYS A 81 -75.67 -20.65 -23.73
CA LYS A 81 -75.24 -19.44 -24.45
C LYS A 81 -74.98 -18.24 -23.53
N ASN A 82 -75.60 -18.22 -22.35
CA ASN A 82 -75.45 -17.15 -21.35
C ASN A 82 -74.64 -17.58 -20.12
N ALA A 83 -74.07 -18.80 -20.13
CA ALA A 83 -73.31 -19.33 -19.03
C ALA A 83 -71.96 -18.62 -18.88
N ARG A 84 -71.69 -18.09 -17.69
CA ARG A 84 -70.36 -17.62 -17.31
C ARG A 84 -69.65 -18.70 -16.50
N VAL A 85 -68.38 -18.97 -16.77
CA VAL A 85 -67.58 -19.88 -15.94
C VAL A 85 -66.62 -19.06 -15.11
N ASP A 86 -66.62 -19.25 -13.80
CA ASP A 86 -65.62 -18.69 -12.88
C ASP A 86 -64.74 -19.81 -12.32
N VAL A 87 -63.49 -19.47 -12.04
CA VAL A 87 -62.47 -20.43 -11.61
C VAL A 87 -61.77 -19.95 -10.34
N ILE A 88 -61.41 -20.90 -9.49
CA ILE A 88 -60.57 -20.69 -8.30
C ILE A 88 -59.40 -21.67 -8.41
N VAL A 89 -58.18 -21.17 -8.18
CA VAL A 89 -56.95 -21.97 -8.20
C VAL A 89 -56.35 -22.08 -6.81
N SER A 90 -55.76 -23.23 -6.47
CA SER A 90 -55.03 -23.40 -5.20
C SER A 90 -53.63 -22.78 -5.22
N GLY A 91 -53.11 -22.44 -6.40
CA GLY A 91 -51.83 -21.77 -6.60
C GLY A 91 -51.65 -21.28 -8.03
N GLY A 92 -50.72 -20.35 -8.23
CA GLY A 92 -50.52 -19.66 -9.49
C GLY A 92 -51.62 -18.64 -9.81
N ARG A 93 -51.81 -18.33 -11.09
CA ARG A 93 -52.78 -17.36 -11.60
C ARG A 93 -53.55 -17.94 -12.79
N ALA A 94 -54.88 -17.85 -12.76
CA ALA A 94 -55.72 -18.23 -13.90
C ALA A 94 -56.15 -16.97 -14.67
N ASN A 95 -55.61 -16.79 -15.87
CA ASN A 95 -55.95 -15.69 -16.76
C ASN A 95 -57.01 -16.15 -17.77
N ARG A 96 -58.14 -15.46 -17.85
CA ARG A 96 -59.18 -15.80 -18.84
C ARG A 96 -58.71 -15.40 -20.24
N VAL A 97 -58.73 -16.35 -21.18
CA VAL A 97 -58.32 -16.14 -22.58
C VAL A 97 -59.46 -16.37 -23.58
N GLY A 98 -60.56 -16.98 -23.14
CA GLY A 98 -61.80 -17.09 -23.90
C GLY A 98 -63.02 -17.22 -22.98
N PRO A 99 -64.24 -17.33 -23.54
CA PRO A 99 -65.46 -17.45 -22.74
C PRO A 99 -65.43 -18.65 -21.78
N LEU A 100 -64.86 -19.76 -22.23
CA LEU A 100 -64.73 -21.03 -21.49
C LEU A 100 -63.27 -21.51 -21.40
N GLU A 101 -62.31 -20.63 -21.68
CA GLU A 101 -60.89 -20.99 -21.76
C GLU A 101 -60.02 -20.07 -20.88
N PHE A 102 -59.06 -20.67 -20.15
CA PHE A 102 -58.16 -20.00 -19.23
C PHE A 102 -56.73 -20.48 -19.44
N ASP A 103 -55.76 -19.58 -19.29
CA ASP A 103 -54.35 -19.92 -19.17
C ASP A 103 -53.97 -19.89 -17.69
N TRP A 104 -53.67 -21.05 -17.13
CA TRP A 104 -53.28 -21.25 -15.74
C TRP A 104 -51.75 -21.24 -15.63
N ASP A 105 -51.22 -20.10 -15.20
CA ASP A 105 -49.79 -19.83 -14.99
C ASP A 105 -49.37 -20.27 -13.58
N LEU A 106 -48.49 -21.27 -13.52
CA LEU A 106 -47.91 -21.79 -12.27
C LEU A 106 -46.48 -21.28 -12.02
N SER A 107 -46.03 -20.21 -12.68
CA SER A 107 -44.70 -19.63 -12.47
C SER A 107 -44.46 -19.30 -10.99
N GLY A 108 -43.30 -19.74 -10.47
CA GLY A 108 -42.91 -19.59 -9.06
C GLY A 108 -43.54 -20.58 -8.08
N ALA A 109 -44.42 -21.48 -8.53
CA ALA A 109 -44.96 -22.54 -7.70
C ALA A 109 -43.87 -23.57 -7.33
N MET A 110 -43.86 -24.01 -6.06
CA MET A 110 -42.99 -25.11 -5.61
C MET A 110 -43.51 -26.46 -6.12
N ALA A 111 -42.67 -27.49 -6.10
CA ALA A 111 -43.09 -28.84 -6.45
C ALA A 111 -44.25 -29.30 -5.55
N GLY A 112 -45.32 -29.82 -6.16
CA GLY A 112 -46.55 -30.14 -5.46
C GLY A 112 -47.77 -30.25 -6.38
N THR A 113 -48.92 -30.60 -5.81
CA THR A 113 -50.18 -30.73 -6.55
C THR A 113 -51.03 -29.49 -6.33
N TYR A 114 -51.49 -28.92 -7.44
CA TYR A 114 -52.34 -27.75 -7.49
C TYR A 114 -53.68 -28.11 -8.12
N THR A 115 -54.73 -27.38 -7.76
CA THR A 115 -56.08 -27.59 -8.29
C THR A 115 -56.61 -26.33 -8.95
N ILE A 116 -57.41 -26.52 -10.00
CA ILE A 116 -58.29 -25.50 -10.56
C ILE A 116 -59.72 -26.01 -10.49
N THR A 117 -60.58 -25.25 -9.82
CA THR A 117 -61.99 -25.54 -9.61
C THR A 117 -62.82 -24.57 -10.43
N ALA A 118 -63.62 -25.08 -11.37
CA ALA A 118 -64.50 -24.29 -12.23
C ALA A 118 -65.96 -24.52 -11.84
N ALA A 119 -66.75 -23.46 -11.80
CA ALA A 119 -68.20 -23.54 -11.63
C ALA A 119 -68.90 -22.65 -12.67
N ALA A 120 -70.06 -23.09 -13.14
CA ALA A 120 -70.90 -22.24 -13.97
C ALA A 120 -71.70 -21.28 -13.06
N VAL A 121 -71.87 -20.06 -13.54
CA VAL A 121 -72.61 -18.99 -12.89
C VAL A 121 -73.79 -18.64 -13.80
N GLU A 122 -74.99 -18.80 -13.25
CA GLU A 122 -76.24 -18.51 -13.95
C GLU A 122 -76.52 -17.00 -13.99
N LYS A 123 -77.48 -16.60 -14.81
CA LYS A 123 -77.83 -15.17 -15.03
C LYS A 123 -78.27 -14.45 -13.75
N ASP A 124 -78.85 -15.17 -12.80
CA ASP A 124 -79.26 -14.68 -11.48
C ASP A 124 -78.11 -14.65 -10.45
N GLY A 125 -76.90 -15.05 -10.86
CA GLY A 125 -75.71 -15.10 -10.02
C GLY A 125 -75.54 -16.40 -9.24
N ARG A 126 -76.42 -17.40 -9.39
CA ARG A 126 -76.30 -18.69 -8.72
C ARG A 126 -75.11 -19.48 -9.26
N VAL A 127 -74.27 -19.99 -8.36
CA VAL A 127 -73.14 -20.87 -8.68
C VAL A 127 -73.60 -22.32 -8.66
N THR A 128 -73.28 -23.07 -9.70
CA THR A 128 -73.69 -24.48 -9.86
C THR A 128 -72.67 -25.42 -9.23
N GLU A 129 -72.90 -26.73 -9.32
CA GLU A 129 -71.90 -27.72 -8.93
C GLU A 129 -70.57 -27.46 -9.68
N SER A 130 -69.48 -27.46 -8.93
CA SER A 130 -68.14 -27.21 -9.43
C SER A 130 -67.43 -28.49 -9.86
N LYS A 131 -66.60 -28.41 -10.90
CA LYS A 131 -65.65 -29.47 -11.24
C LYS A 131 -64.22 -29.02 -10.96
N THR A 132 -63.43 -29.94 -10.42
CA THR A 132 -62.03 -29.70 -10.06
C THR A 132 -61.13 -30.54 -10.96
N ALA A 133 -60.10 -29.90 -11.50
CA ALA A 133 -59.00 -30.58 -12.17
C ALA A 133 -57.70 -30.33 -11.40
N THR A 134 -56.74 -31.25 -11.52
CA THR A 134 -55.47 -31.21 -10.79
C THR A 134 -54.29 -31.19 -11.76
N ALA A 135 -53.29 -30.38 -11.44
CA ALA A 135 -52.00 -30.40 -12.09
C ALA A 135 -50.88 -30.56 -11.06
N THR A 136 -49.77 -31.17 -11.45
CA THR A 136 -48.61 -31.36 -10.57
C THR A 136 -47.42 -30.58 -11.12
N VAL A 137 -46.80 -29.77 -10.27
CA VAL A 137 -45.48 -29.19 -10.52
C VAL A 137 -44.45 -30.18 -10.03
N LYS A 138 -43.57 -30.65 -10.92
CA LYS A 138 -42.46 -31.54 -10.60
C LYS A 138 -41.13 -30.82 -10.80
N GLU A 139 -40.11 -31.24 -10.05
CA GLU A 139 -38.74 -30.89 -10.39
C GLU A 139 -38.33 -31.58 -11.69
N CYS A 140 -37.37 -31.02 -12.41
CA CYS A 140 -36.80 -31.71 -13.56
C CYS A 140 -35.78 -32.77 -13.12
N ASP A 141 -36.00 -34.02 -13.55
CA ASP A 141 -35.20 -35.18 -13.13
C ASP A 141 -33.87 -35.33 -13.91
N SER A 142 -33.59 -34.45 -14.87
CA SER A 142 -32.43 -34.52 -15.79
C SER A 142 -31.52 -33.30 -15.68
N CYS A 143 -31.46 -32.66 -14.50
CA CYS A 143 -30.55 -31.56 -14.27
C CYS A 143 -29.14 -32.08 -13.93
N VAL A 144 -28.13 -31.67 -14.72
CA VAL A 144 -26.71 -32.00 -14.49
C VAL A 144 -25.90 -30.76 -14.14
N HIS A 145 -25.00 -30.91 -13.17
CA HIS A 145 -24.07 -29.85 -12.80
C HIS A 145 -23.12 -29.54 -13.97
N VAL A 146 -22.73 -28.28 -14.09
CA VAL A 146 -21.63 -27.90 -14.98
C VAL A 146 -20.33 -28.30 -14.26
N ASP A 147 -19.76 -29.45 -14.65
CA ASP A 147 -18.53 -30.02 -14.07
C ASP A 147 -17.27 -29.24 -14.46
N VAL A 148 -17.23 -27.93 -14.20
CA VAL A 148 -16.07 -27.09 -14.52
C VAL A 148 -15.67 -26.30 -13.29
N CYS A 149 -14.53 -26.66 -12.69
CA CYS A 149 -13.88 -25.82 -11.71
C CYS A 149 -13.12 -24.68 -12.40
N PRO A 150 -13.12 -23.47 -11.82
CA PRO A 150 -12.32 -22.38 -12.35
C PRO A 150 -10.84 -22.72 -12.19
N VAL A 151 -10.03 -22.35 -13.19
CA VAL A 151 -8.57 -22.32 -13.05
C VAL A 151 -8.21 -20.91 -12.62
N ILE A 152 -7.68 -20.79 -11.40
CA ILE A 152 -7.33 -19.51 -10.80
C ILE A 152 -5.82 -19.43 -10.70
N LYS A 153 -5.26 -18.33 -11.18
CA LYS A 153 -3.84 -18.01 -11.03
C LYS A 153 -3.72 -16.60 -10.47
N VAL A 154 -2.79 -16.40 -9.56
CA VAL A 154 -2.34 -15.06 -9.17
C VAL A 154 -0.93 -14.88 -9.73
N ASP A 155 -0.70 -13.73 -10.34
CA ASP A 155 0.61 -13.32 -10.84
C ASP A 155 1.01 -12.03 -10.10
N GLY A 156 2.10 -12.11 -9.35
CA GLY A 156 2.84 -10.99 -8.79
C GLY A 156 4.13 -10.69 -9.57
N PRO A 157 4.90 -9.68 -9.16
CA PRO A 157 6.22 -9.40 -9.72
C PRO A 157 7.17 -10.60 -9.61
N ASP A 158 7.92 -10.89 -10.68
CA ASP A 158 8.82 -12.03 -10.83
C ASP A 158 10.26 -11.77 -10.36
N ARG A 159 10.47 -10.73 -9.56
CA ARG A 159 11.77 -10.32 -9.04
C ARG A 159 11.70 -9.97 -7.56
N ALA A 160 12.86 -9.94 -6.92
CA ALA A 160 12.98 -9.30 -5.62
C ALA A 160 12.69 -7.79 -5.74
N LEU A 161 12.00 -7.25 -4.74
CA LEU A 161 11.57 -5.86 -4.75
C LEU A 161 12.24 -5.06 -3.66
N ASN A 162 12.43 -3.77 -3.95
CA ASN A 162 12.86 -2.81 -2.94
C ASN A 162 11.67 -2.43 -2.08
N VAL A 163 11.92 -2.23 -0.79
CA VAL A 163 10.89 -1.76 0.13
C VAL A 163 10.40 -0.37 -0.29
N GLY A 164 9.08 -0.18 -0.29
CA GLY A 164 8.42 1.06 -0.71
C GLY A 164 8.09 1.13 -2.21
N GLU A 165 8.51 0.14 -3.00
CA GLU A 165 8.04 -0.03 -4.38
C GLU A 165 6.55 -0.44 -4.39
N GLN A 166 5.76 0.12 -5.33
CA GLN A 166 4.36 -0.26 -5.48
C GLN A 166 4.24 -1.65 -6.10
N LEU A 167 3.44 -2.51 -5.45
CA LEU A 167 3.24 -3.88 -5.88
C LEU A 167 1.87 -4.05 -6.52
N THR A 168 1.81 -4.80 -7.63
CA THR A 168 0.55 -5.16 -8.27
C THR A 168 0.43 -6.67 -8.34
N PHE A 169 -0.66 -7.23 -7.82
CA PHE A 169 -1.03 -8.63 -8.04
C PHE A 169 -2.22 -8.68 -8.99
N THR A 170 -2.22 -9.64 -9.91
CA THR A 170 -3.30 -9.84 -10.88
C THR A 170 -3.81 -11.27 -10.83
N ALA A 171 -5.12 -11.44 -10.67
CA ALA A 171 -5.79 -12.72 -10.75
C ALA A 171 -6.29 -12.99 -12.17
N SER A 172 -5.97 -14.17 -12.66
CA SER A 172 -6.51 -14.74 -13.90
C SER A 172 -7.47 -15.87 -13.54
N VAL A 173 -8.73 -15.77 -13.99
CA VAL A 173 -9.77 -16.78 -13.77
C VAL A 173 -10.19 -17.33 -15.13
N GLY A 174 -9.91 -18.61 -15.38
CA GLY A 174 -10.43 -19.34 -16.53
C GLY A 174 -11.82 -19.91 -16.24
N GLY A 175 -12.77 -19.73 -17.16
CA GLY A 175 -14.18 -20.12 -16.99
C GLY A 175 -15.15 -18.95 -17.14
N SER A 176 -16.47 -19.23 -17.11
CA SER A 176 -17.56 -18.26 -17.34
C SER A 176 -17.55 -17.08 -16.33
N VAL A 177 -18.12 -15.95 -16.76
CA VAL A 177 -17.59 -14.57 -16.64
C VAL A 177 -18.03 -13.70 -15.44
N ASP A 178 -18.70 -14.23 -14.43
CA ASP A 178 -19.18 -13.44 -13.28
C ASP A 178 -18.48 -13.81 -11.96
N ALA A 179 -17.19 -13.52 -11.87
CA ALA A 179 -16.38 -13.72 -10.66
C ALA A 179 -16.33 -12.44 -9.79
N THR A 180 -16.61 -12.58 -8.50
CA THR A 180 -16.33 -11.54 -7.49
C THR A 180 -15.03 -11.87 -6.79
N TYR A 181 -14.16 -10.87 -6.59
CA TYR A 181 -12.82 -11.03 -6.03
C TYR A 181 -12.76 -10.52 -4.59
N ASN A 182 -12.22 -11.32 -3.67
CA ASN A 182 -11.91 -10.92 -2.32
C ASN A 182 -10.42 -11.12 -2.06
N TRP A 183 -9.68 -10.03 -1.96
CA TRP A 183 -8.24 -10.06 -1.78
C TRP A 183 -7.83 -9.91 -0.32
N THR A 184 -6.80 -10.66 0.05
CA THR A 184 -6.10 -10.56 1.33
C THR A 184 -4.59 -10.58 1.10
N VAL A 185 -3.84 -9.96 2.00
CA VAL A 185 -2.37 -9.91 1.95
C VAL A 185 -1.80 -10.29 3.31
N SER A 186 -0.67 -11.00 3.33
CA SER A 186 0.01 -11.39 4.58
C SER A 186 0.73 -10.23 5.27
N ALA A 187 1.10 -9.19 4.52
CA ALA A 187 1.77 -7.98 4.98
C ALA A 187 1.43 -6.79 4.08
N GLY A 188 1.69 -5.57 4.54
CA GLY A 188 1.36 -4.34 3.82
C GLY A 188 -0.13 -3.99 3.86
N THR A 189 -0.57 -3.14 2.95
CA THR A 189 -1.97 -2.67 2.86
C THR A 189 -2.41 -2.57 1.42
N ILE A 190 -3.58 -3.12 1.10
CA ILE A 190 -4.21 -2.96 -0.21
C ILE A 190 -4.67 -1.51 -0.34
N VAL A 191 -4.06 -0.75 -1.25
CA VAL A 191 -4.38 0.68 -1.47
C VAL A 191 -5.48 0.88 -2.50
N SER A 192 -5.64 -0.06 -3.43
CA SER A 192 -6.69 -0.01 -4.45
C SER A 192 -6.94 -1.38 -5.08
N GLY A 193 -8.09 -1.53 -5.75
CA GLY A 193 -8.39 -2.70 -6.58
C GLY A 193 -9.11 -3.85 -5.87
N GLN A 194 -9.51 -3.67 -4.61
CA GLN A 194 -10.36 -4.64 -3.91
C GLN A 194 -11.67 -4.86 -4.69
N GLY A 195 -12.16 -6.11 -4.75
CA GLY A 195 -13.32 -6.45 -5.59
C GLY A 195 -13.00 -6.61 -7.08
N THR A 196 -11.76 -6.38 -7.52
CA THR A 196 -11.37 -6.41 -8.94
C THR A 196 -10.32 -7.48 -9.24
N ARG A 197 -9.97 -7.64 -10.53
CA ARG A 197 -8.95 -8.60 -11.00
C ARG A 197 -7.54 -8.28 -10.55
N SER A 198 -7.26 -7.03 -10.16
CA SER A 198 -5.92 -6.63 -9.76
C SER A 198 -5.97 -5.75 -8.53
N ILE A 199 -5.01 -5.91 -7.63
CA ILE A 199 -4.83 -5.06 -6.46
C ILE A 199 -3.48 -4.37 -6.49
N ASN A 200 -3.44 -3.16 -5.94
CA ASN A 200 -2.19 -2.49 -5.63
C ASN A 200 -1.97 -2.55 -4.13
N VAL A 201 -0.76 -2.94 -3.72
CA VAL A 201 -0.37 -3.09 -2.31
C VAL A 201 0.77 -2.13 -2.02
N ALA A 202 0.62 -1.37 -0.94
CA ALA A 202 1.69 -0.57 -0.36
C ALA A 202 2.36 -1.34 0.78
N THR A 203 3.68 -1.22 0.87
CA THR A 203 4.50 -1.84 1.92
C THR A 203 5.35 -0.79 2.62
N ASP A 204 5.74 -1.10 3.85
CA ASP A 204 6.64 -0.29 4.67
C ASP A 204 7.90 -1.09 5.02
N ARG A 205 8.78 -0.50 5.83
CA ARG A 205 10.06 -1.12 6.23
C ARG A 205 9.95 -2.46 6.95
N SER A 206 8.77 -2.82 7.48
CA SER A 206 8.56 -4.09 8.16
C SER A 206 8.69 -5.31 7.24
N VAL A 207 8.54 -5.14 5.92
CA VAL A 207 8.61 -6.28 4.97
C VAL A 207 10.05 -6.58 4.50
N ALA A 208 11.03 -5.76 4.86
CA ALA A 208 12.42 -5.91 4.43
C ALA A 208 12.97 -7.31 4.78
N GLY A 209 13.54 -8.01 3.80
CA GLY A 209 14.07 -9.37 3.98
C GLY A 209 13.02 -10.44 4.26
N THR A 210 11.74 -10.14 4.08
CA THR A 210 10.62 -11.09 4.26
C THR A 210 9.89 -11.33 2.92
N SER A 211 8.85 -12.15 2.95
CA SER A 211 7.95 -12.36 1.81
C SER A 211 6.55 -11.85 2.09
N LEU A 212 5.89 -11.36 1.04
CA LEU A 212 4.49 -10.97 1.05
C LEU A 212 3.72 -11.93 0.15
N THR A 213 2.65 -12.52 0.68
CA THR A 213 1.73 -13.38 -0.06
C THR A 213 0.41 -12.65 -0.25
N ALA A 214 -0.02 -12.53 -1.51
CA ALA A 214 -1.37 -12.08 -1.84
C ALA A 214 -2.23 -13.30 -2.13
N THR A 215 -3.39 -13.38 -1.48
CA THR A 215 -4.36 -14.45 -1.66
C THR A 215 -5.65 -13.85 -2.17
N VAL A 216 -6.14 -14.36 -3.29
CA VAL A 216 -7.46 -14.05 -3.81
C VAL A 216 -8.41 -15.21 -3.52
N GLU A 217 -9.59 -14.88 -3.03
CA GLU A 217 -10.72 -15.77 -2.96
C GLU A 217 -11.76 -15.28 -3.97
N ILE A 218 -12.25 -16.17 -4.84
CA ILE A 218 -13.26 -15.84 -5.84
C ILE A 218 -14.61 -16.47 -5.50
N SER A 219 -15.69 -15.79 -5.84
CA SER A 219 -17.04 -16.34 -5.72
C SER A 219 -17.84 -16.11 -7.00
N GLY A 220 -18.74 -17.05 -7.31
CA GLY A 220 -19.53 -17.07 -8.55
C GLY A 220 -20.60 -18.16 -8.51
N ASN A 221 -21.69 -17.97 -9.25
CA ASN A 221 -22.85 -18.89 -9.31
C ASN A 221 -22.71 -20.01 -10.36
N SER A 222 -21.59 -20.04 -11.08
CA SER A 222 -21.38 -20.88 -12.26
C SER A 222 -20.39 -22.05 -12.02
N TRP A 223 -19.99 -22.30 -10.76
CA TRP A 223 -19.02 -23.34 -10.41
C TRP A 223 -19.58 -24.31 -9.37
N MET A 224 -18.98 -25.51 -9.31
CA MET A 224 -19.33 -26.51 -8.30
C MET A 224 -18.89 -26.04 -6.90
N PRO A 225 -19.71 -26.23 -5.84
CA PRO A 225 -19.37 -25.81 -4.48
C PRO A 225 -18.09 -26.42 -3.90
N ALA A 226 -17.63 -27.55 -4.44
CA ALA A 226 -16.43 -28.24 -4.00
C ALA A 226 -15.13 -27.76 -4.68
N CYS A 227 -15.20 -26.79 -5.59
CA CYS A 227 -14.02 -26.28 -6.27
C CYS A 227 -13.16 -25.43 -5.33
N SER A 228 -11.84 -25.48 -5.51
CA SER A 228 -10.93 -24.50 -4.90
C SER A 228 -11.23 -23.14 -5.49
N THR A 229 -11.59 -22.19 -4.64
CA THR A 229 -11.88 -20.80 -5.01
C THR A 229 -10.75 -19.86 -4.64
N THR A 230 -9.63 -20.38 -4.14
CA THR A 230 -8.50 -19.59 -3.72
C THR A 230 -7.27 -19.84 -4.58
N ALA A 231 -6.50 -18.78 -4.79
CA ALA A 231 -5.15 -18.83 -5.34
C ALA A 231 -4.29 -17.77 -4.66
N SER A 232 -2.99 -18.00 -4.64
CA SER A 232 -2.03 -17.06 -4.06
C SER A 232 -0.74 -17.03 -4.84
N ASP A 233 -0.03 -15.92 -4.68
CA ASP A 233 1.34 -15.76 -5.15
C ASP A 233 2.15 -14.97 -4.12
N SER A 234 3.47 -15.17 -4.11
CA SER A 234 4.36 -14.55 -3.14
C SER A 234 5.54 -13.87 -3.80
N VAL A 235 5.88 -12.69 -3.28
CA VAL A 235 7.09 -11.95 -3.65
C VAL A 235 8.01 -11.82 -2.45
N ILE A 236 9.31 -11.69 -2.74
CA ILE A 236 10.36 -11.52 -1.72
C ILE A 236 10.88 -10.10 -1.79
N PHE A 237 11.11 -9.48 -0.64
CA PHE A 237 11.76 -8.18 -0.54
C PHE A 237 13.23 -8.34 -0.21
N GLU A 238 14.06 -7.48 -0.80
CA GLU A 238 15.46 -7.38 -0.42
C GLU A 238 15.58 -6.90 1.04
N LEU A 239 16.72 -7.21 1.66
CA LEU A 239 17.06 -6.67 2.97
C LEU A 239 17.22 -5.15 2.86
N TRP A 240 16.73 -4.42 3.86
CA TRP A 240 16.94 -2.99 3.92
C TRP A 240 18.43 -2.72 4.15
N PRO A 241 19.08 -1.87 3.33
CA PRO A 241 20.49 -1.57 3.50
C PRO A 241 20.72 -0.83 4.82
N THR A 242 21.77 -1.20 5.55
CA THR A 242 22.12 -0.58 6.83
C THR A 242 23.47 0.10 6.75
N ALA A 243 23.60 1.24 7.44
CA ALA A 243 24.89 1.87 7.62
C ALA A 243 25.79 0.96 8.47
N ARG A 244 27.06 0.85 8.09
CA ARG A 244 28.05 0.02 8.79
C ARG A 244 29.13 0.90 9.41
N LEU A 245 29.41 0.68 10.68
CA LEU A 245 30.58 1.25 11.36
C LEU A 245 31.82 0.53 10.82
N VAL A 246 32.69 1.29 10.16
CA VAL A 246 33.95 0.80 9.59
C VAL A 246 35.05 0.82 10.65
N ASP A 247 35.17 1.93 11.37
CA ASP A 247 36.23 2.14 12.35
C ASP A 247 35.80 3.12 13.43
N GLU A 248 36.41 2.98 14.61
CA GLU A 248 36.23 3.84 15.77
C GLU A 248 37.56 4.03 16.50
N PHE A 249 37.91 5.29 16.79
CA PHE A 249 39.16 5.63 17.48
C PHE A 249 39.04 6.95 18.24
N ARG A 250 40.00 7.23 19.12
CA ARG A 250 39.95 8.42 20.00
C ARG A 250 40.05 9.74 19.23
N THR A 251 39.20 10.71 19.54
CA THR A 251 39.24 12.06 18.96
C THR A 251 40.33 12.93 19.56
N ALA A 252 40.45 12.95 20.89
CA ALA A 252 41.33 13.86 21.61
C ALA A 252 42.79 13.36 21.70
N GLY A 253 43.72 14.30 21.90
CA GLY A 253 45.15 14.03 22.03
C GLY A 253 45.95 14.19 20.73
N ASN A 254 47.23 13.80 20.78
CA ASN A 254 48.18 13.93 19.67
C ASN A 254 48.20 12.66 18.78
N ASN A 255 47.06 12.30 18.20
CA ASN A 255 46.89 11.13 17.32
C ASN A 255 46.34 11.55 15.94
N CYS A 256 46.93 12.61 15.40
CA CYS A 256 46.58 13.09 14.07
C CYS A 256 46.95 12.07 12.98
N GLU A 257 48.19 11.57 13.02
CA GLU A 257 48.74 10.64 12.02
C GLU A 257 47.95 9.33 11.96
N GLU A 258 47.60 8.80 13.13
CA GLU A 258 46.74 7.63 13.25
C GLU A 258 45.39 7.87 12.57
N GLY A 259 44.78 9.03 12.80
CA GLY A 259 43.52 9.40 12.15
C GLY A 259 43.63 9.50 10.63
N PHE A 260 44.79 9.93 10.10
CA PHE A 260 45.03 9.99 8.66
C PHE A 260 45.19 8.62 8.03
N ALA A 261 45.95 7.72 8.67
CA ALA A 261 46.09 6.34 8.20
C ALA A 261 44.75 5.59 8.20
N ARG A 262 43.92 5.78 9.23
CA ARG A 262 42.56 5.21 9.29
C ARG A 262 41.65 5.81 8.23
N LEU A 263 41.75 7.12 8.00
CA LEU A 263 40.99 7.80 6.96
C LEU A 263 41.38 7.28 5.58
N ASP A 264 42.66 7.01 5.31
CA ASP A 264 43.08 6.40 4.05
C ASP A 264 42.41 5.05 3.79
N SER A 265 42.40 4.16 4.80
CA SER A 265 41.69 2.88 4.71
C SER A 265 40.20 3.07 4.44
N PHE A 266 39.58 4.05 5.09
CA PHE A 266 38.16 4.38 4.90
C PHE A 266 37.87 4.94 3.50
N LEU A 267 38.72 5.82 2.97
CA LEU A 267 38.56 6.37 1.61
C LEU A 267 38.77 5.30 0.53
N ILE A 268 39.66 4.33 0.76
CA ILE A 268 39.82 3.16 -0.13
C ILE A 268 38.51 2.38 -0.18
N GLU A 269 37.90 2.10 0.97
CA GLU A 269 36.64 1.38 1.03
C GLU A 269 35.50 2.14 0.36
N LEU A 270 35.43 3.46 0.56
CA LEU A 270 34.46 4.31 -0.14
C LEU A 270 34.63 4.30 -1.66
N ASN A 271 35.83 4.06 -2.17
CA ASN A 271 36.08 3.98 -3.61
C ASN A 271 35.65 2.65 -4.24
N ILE A 272 35.35 1.62 -3.45
CA ILE A 272 34.84 0.34 -3.97
C ILE A 272 33.47 0.55 -4.62
N ASN A 273 32.59 1.33 -3.98
CA ASN A 273 31.26 1.64 -4.48
C ASN A 273 31.06 3.15 -4.63
N PRO A 274 30.91 3.70 -5.84
CA PRO A 274 30.79 5.15 -6.05
C PRO A 274 29.49 5.76 -5.49
N ASN A 275 28.44 4.95 -5.31
CA ASN A 275 27.15 5.38 -4.80
C ASN A 275 27.08 5.43 -3.26
N ASP A 276 28.07 4.85 -2.57
CA ASP A 276 28.11 4.87 -1.11
C ASP A 276 28.55 6.26 -0.62
N GLN A 277 28.02 6.65 0.54
CA GLN A 277 28.43 7.87 1.25
C GLN A 277 29.24 7.51 2.48
N GLY A 278 30.23 8.34 2.79
CA GLY A 278 30.99 8.24 4.03
C GLY A 278 30.45 9.25 5.04
N VAL A 279 30.16 8.80 6.25
CA VAL A 279 29.77 9.68 7.36
C VAL A 279 30.86 9.61 8.43
N ILE A 280 31.38 10.77 8.80
CA ILE A 280 32.40 10.94 9.83
C ILE A 280 31.71 11.57 11.04
N VAL A 281 31.46 10.76 12.07
CA VAL A 281 30.84 11.22 13.31
C VAL A 281 31.95 11.57 14.31
N ILE A 282 31.95 12.80 14.81
CA ILE A 282 33.00 13.30 15.69
C ILE A 282 32.39 13.70 17.03
N TYR A 283 32.78 12.99 18.08
CA TYR A 283 32.45 13.34 19.47
C TYR A 283 33.59 14.19 20.03
N SER A 284 33.25 15.32 20.65
CA SER A 284 34.19 16.20 21.35
C SER A 284 34.42 15.74 22.79
N ALA A 285 35.61 15.95 23.33
CA ALA A 285 35.94 15.57 24.70
C ALA A 285 35.37 16.57 25.70
N THR A 286 34.70 16.11 26.75
CA THR A 286 34.21 17.00 27.81
C THR A 286 35.36 17.80 28.45
N ALA A 287 36.53 17.19 28.62
CA ALA A 287 37.73 17.84 29.15
C ALA A 287 38.41 18.79 28.15
N GLU A 288 38.13 18.64 26.86
CA GLU A 288 38.72 19.45 25.79
C GLU A 288 37.68 19.68 24.68
N PRO A 289 36.66 20.54 24.91
CA PRO A 289 35.53 20.67 23.99
C PRO A 289 35.95 20.95 22.55
N ASP A 290 36.98 21.77 22.34
CA ASP A 290 37.55 22.07 21.02
C ASP A 290 38.18 20.86 20.27
N SER A 291 38.22 19.66 20.85
CA SER A 291 38.83 18.48 20.23
C SER A 291 38.12 18.04 18.96
N GLY A 292 36.79 18.08 18.92
CA GLY A 292 36.03 17.69 17.72
C GLY A 292 36.29 18.66 16.57
N ARG A 293 36.29 19.97 16.85
CA ARG A 293 36.62 21.00 15.85
C ARG A 293 38.02 20.82 15.25
N ARG A 294 39.04 20.58 16.09
CA ARG A 294 40.42 20.34 15.61
C ARG A 294 40.51 19.06 14.79
N ARG A 295 39.83 17.99 15.20
CA ARG A 295 39.77 16.73 14.45
C ARG A 295 39.09 16.90 13.10
N LYS A 296 37.95 17.58 13.05
CA LYS A 296 37.23 17.88 11.81
C LYS A 296 38.10 18.65 10.83
N LEU A 297 38.80 19.68 11.33
CA LEU A 297 39.73 20.45 10.52
C LEU A 297 40.88 19.59 9.99
N SER A 298 41.53 18.78 10.83
CA SER A 298 42.65 17.95 10.39
C SER A 298 42.23 16.92 9.34
N LEU A 299 41.10 16.24 9.54
CA LEU A 299 40.56 15.30 8.56
C LEU A 299 40.16 16.00 7.26
N THR A 300 39.52 17.18 7.34
CA THR A 300 39.17 17.98 6.16
C THR A 300 40.41 18.36 5.35
N ASN A 301 41.47 18.82 6.02
CA ASN A 301 42.74 19.15 5.37
C ASN A 301 43.31 17.91 4.65
N TYR A 302 43.29 16.75 5.32
CA TYR A 302 43.80 15.51 4.74
C TYR A 302 42.98 15.07 3.52
N ILE A 303 41.65 15.14 3.58
CA ILE A 303 40.75 14.85 2.45
C ILE A 303 41.07 15.74 1.25
N LYS A 304 41.27 17.06 1.47
CA LYS A 304 41.69 18.00 0.42
C LYS A 304 43.03 17.61 -0.20
N MET A 305 44.02 17.25 0.61
CA MET A 305 45.34 16.82 0.13
C MET A 305 45.27 15.52 -0.69
N ARG A 306 44.40 14.59 -0.29
CA ARG A 306 44.13 13.35 -1.02
C ARG A 306 43.28 13.57 -2.28
N GLN A 307 42.84 14.80 -2.52
CA GLN A 307 41.99 15.19 -3.66
C GLN A 307 40.72 14.34 -3.77
N PHE A 308 40.20 13.89 -2.62
CA PHE A 308 39.00 13.07 -2.57
C PHE A 308 37.76 13.96 -2.72
N ASP A 309 36.72 13.42 -3.36
CA ASP A 309 35.46 14.11 -3.55
C ASP A 309 34.74 14.30 -2.21
N GLN A 310 34.81 15.54 -1.70
CA GLN A 310 34.20 15.91 -0.43
C GLN A 310 32.68 15.81 -0.44
N THR A 311 32.03 15.82 -1.61
CA THR A 311 30.57 15.69 -1.70
C THR A 311 30.09 14.29 -1.30
N ARG A 312 31.00 13.30 -1.30
CA ARG A 312 30.74 11.94 -0.84
C ARG A 312 30.92 11.75 0.67
N LEU A 313 31.33 12.79 1.38
CA LEU A 313 31.60 12.74 2.82
C LEU A 313 30.72 13.72 3.58
N THR A 314 30.11 13.26 4.66
CA THR A 314 29.34 14.10 5.59
C THR A 314 29.99 14.09 6.96
N PHE A 315 30.25 15.26 7.52
CA PHE A 315 30.71 15.39 8.91
C PHE A 315 29.53 15.65 9.83
N THR A 316 29.39 14.82 10.86
CA THR A 316 28.36 14.95 11.89
C THR A 316 29.03 15.26 13.23
N ASP A 317 28.79 16.46 13.75
CA ASP A 317 29.25 16.84 15.08
C ASP A 317 28.30 16.24 16.13
N ALA A 318 28.83 15.43 17.03
CA ALA A 318 28.06 14.71 18.05
C ALA A 318 28.17 15.36 19.44
N SER A 319 27.46 14.80 20.41
CA SER A 319 27.50 15.23 21.81
C SER A 319 28.91 15.17 22.42
N LEU A 320 29.14 16.03 23.41
CA LEU A 320 30.30 15.91 24.29
C LEU A 320 30.31 14.56 25.01
N MET A 321 31.48 13.93 25.10
CA MET A 321 31.67 12.63 25.76
C MET A 321 33.00 12.63 26.50
N LYS A 322 33.07 11.96 27.66
CA LYS A 322 34.33 11.79 28.40
C LYS A 322 35.42 11.12 27.56
N ASP A 323 35.08 10.00 26.92
CA ASP A 323 35.96 9.21 26.06
C ASP A 323 35.69 9.52 24.58
N ALA A 324 35.88 10.79 24.21
CA ALA A 324 35.60 11.28 22.87
C ALA A 324 36.25 10.46 21.76
N LYS A 325 35.42 10.09 20.79
CA LYS A 325 35.73 9.19 19.68
C LYS A 325 35.36 9.78 18.33
N THR A 326 36.02 9.30 17.29
CA THR A 326 35.72 9.55 15.88
C THR A 326 35.31 8.23 15.28
N GLN A 327 34.18 8.21 14.59
CA GLN A 327 33.64 7.04 13.92
C GLN A 327 33.59 7.28 12.42
N PHE A 328 33.97 6.27 11.65
CA PHE A 328 33.80 6.24 10.21
C PHE A 328 32.69 5.26 9.86
N TRP A 329 31.65 5.76 9.19
CA TRP A 329 30.49 4.99 8.79
C TRP A 329 30.40 4.95 7.27
N LEU A 330 30.22 3.77 6.72
CA LEU A 330 29.86 3.58 5.33
C LEU A 330 28.34 3.45 5.24
N VAL A 331 27.73 4.34 4.46
CA VAL A 331 26.28 4.41 4.26
C VAL A 331 25.99 4.03 2.81
N THR A 332 25.52 2.81 2.62
CA THR A 332 25.09 2.32 1.31
C THR A 332 23.87 3.10 0.83
N ALA A 333 23.76 3.31 -0.48
CA ALA A 333 22.63 4.02 -1.07
C ALA A 333 21.28 3.46 -0.57
N GLY A 334 20.40 4.34 -0.07
CA GLY A 334 19.10 3.97 0.50
C GLY A 334 19.11 3.60 1.99
N ALA A 335 20.28 3.43 2.61
CA ALA A 335 20.37 3.22 4.05
C ALA A 335 20.08 4.51 4.83
N ASP A 336 19.60 4.37 6.06
CA ASP A 336 19.48 5.51 6.97
C ASP A 336 20.86 5.99 7.43
N MET A 337 20.96 7.30 7.67
CA MET A 337 22.15 7.88 8.27
C MET A 337 22.38 7.34 9.69
N PRO A 338 23.64 7.11 10.10
CA PRO A 338 23.94 6.68 11.45
C PRO A 338 23.46 7.74 12.44
N THR A 339 22.79 7.32 13.51
CA THR A 339 22.37 8.20 14.59
C THR A 339 23.47 8.26 15.64
N PRO A 340 24.11 9.42 15.88
CA PRO A 340 25.12 9.53 16.92
C PRO A 340 24.57 9.15 18.29
N GLU A 341 25.40 8.50 19.10
CA GLU A 341 25.10 8.18 20.49
C GLU A 341 24.88 9.48 21.30
N ALA A 342 23.93 9.44 22.22
CA ALA A 342 23.78 10.52 23.19
C ALA A 342 25.01 10.54 24.12
N GLY A 343 25.63 11.72 24.25
CA GLY A 343 26.79 11.92 25.12
C GLY A 343 26.44 12.52 26.49
N ASP A 344 27.47 12.86 27.25
CA ASP A 344 27.40 13.44 28.59
C ASP A 344 26.98 14.92 28.59
N GLY A 345 26.92 15.56 27.42
CA GLY A 345 26.62 16.97 27.26
C GLY A 345 25.96 17.33 25.92
N PRO A 346 25.63 18.62 25.73
CA PRO A 346 25.07 19.09 24.47
C PRO A 346 26.04 18.83 23.31
N ILE A 347 25.50 18.78 22.09
CA ILE A 347 26.32 18.83 20.87
C ILE A 347 27.21 20.06 20.96
N ASP A 348 28.51 19.84 20.79
CA ASP A 348 29.51 20.90 20.75
C ASP A 348 29.34 21.69 19.44
N THR A 349 28.32 22.54 19.44
CA THR A 349 28.11 23.48 18.35
C THR A 349 29.19 24.56 18.46
N PRO A 350 29.95 24.83 17.38
CA PRO A 350 30.91 25.92 17.41
C PRO A 350 30.16 27.20 17.77
N LYS A 351 30.40 27.74 18.97
CA LYS A 351 29.98 29.11 19.27
C LYS A 351 30.61 29.99 18.21
N GLU A 352 29.82 30.85 17.57
CA GLU A 352 30.33 31.81 16.59
C GLU A 352 31.53 32.55 17.20
N ALA A 353 32.73 32.16 16.75
CA ALA A 353 33.94 32.67 17.33
C ALA A 353 34.03 34.13 16.91
N LYS A 354 34.00 35.06 17.88
CA LYS A 354 34.26 36.46 17.58
C LYS A 354 35.56 36.56 16.77
N PRO A 355 35.61 37.40 15.72
CA PRO A 355 36.80 37.55 14.91
C PRO A 355 38.02 37.80 15.81
N PRO A 356 39.15 37.11 15.59
CA PRO A 356 40.32 37.28 16.42
C PRO A 356 40.73 38.75 16.44
N THR A 357 40.91 39.31 17.63
CA THR A 357 41.39 40.70 17.81
C THR A 357 42.89 40.78 17.98
N LYS A 358 43.55 39.64 18.24
CA LYS A 358 45.00 39.50 18.37
C LYS A 358 45.57 38.81 17.13
N PRO A 359 46.85 39.04 16.81
CA PRO A 359 47.53 38.28 15.76
C PRO A 359 47.41 36.79 16.02
N TYR A 360 47.11 36.02 14.98
CA TYR A 360 46.95 34.57 15.05
C TYR A 360 47.62 33.91 13.85
N MET A 361 48.13 32.70 14.07
CA MET A 361 48.71 31.89 13.01
C MET A 361 47.56 31.25 12.23
N TYR A 362 47.51 31.50 10.93
CA TYR A 362 46.52 30.93 10.02
C TYR A 362 46.90 29.51 9.61
N ALA A 363 48.13 29.33 9.14
CA ALA A 363 48.68 28.05 8.71
C ALA A 363 50.20 28.04 8.90
N ALA A 364 50.79 26.86 8.97
CA ALA A 364 52.23 26.69 8.92
C ALA A 364 52.60 25.46 8.08
N GLU A 365 53.71 25.57 7.35
CA GLU A 365 54.38 24.49 6.65
C GLU A 365 55.70 24.22 7.37
N TYR A 366 55.95 22.98 7.77
CA TYR A 366 57.19 22.55 8.41
C TYR A 366 57.87 21.50 7.52
N SER A 367 59.19 21.53 7.42
CA SER A 367 59.96 20.61 6.56
C SER A 367 59.80 19.13 6.93
N ASP A 368 59.46 18.83 8.19
CA ASP A 368 59.29 17.49 8.75
C ASP A 368 57.89 17.24 9.33
N GLY A 369 57.01 18.26 9.28
CA GLY A 369 55.67 18.16 9.82
C GLY A 369 54.72 17.49 8.84
N ILE A 370 53.83 16.63 9.34
CA ILE A 370 52.75 16.07 8.53
C ILE A 370 51.74 17.21 8.25
N PRO A 371 51.57 17.59 6.97
CA PRO A 371 50.69 18.70 6.64
C PRO A 371 49.25 18.45 7.10
N GLY A 372 48.57 19.51 7.56
CA GLY A 372 47.18 19.44 7.98
C GLY A 372 46.93 18.96 9.42
N CYS A 373 47.95 18.49 10.15
CA CYS A 373 47.78 18.10 11.56
C CYS A 373 47.60 19.27 12.52
N PHE A 374 48.16 20.44 12.19
CA PHE A 374 48.15 21.60 13.07
C PHE A 374 47.59 22.82 12.33
N GLY A 375 46.32 23.13 12.60
CA GLY A 375 45.64 24.30 12.03
C GLY A 375 45.20 24.10 10.59
N ASN A 376 45.09 25.19 9.83
CA ASN A 376 44.69 25.13 8.42
C ASN A 376 45.83 24.57 7.57
N LEU A 377 45.48 23.95 6.44
CA LEU A 377 46.45 23.57 5.42
C LEU A 377 47.20 24.82 4.92
N TYR A 378 48.50 24.69 4.64
CA TYR A 378 49.27 25.76 4.02
C TYR A 378 48.79 25.94 2.57
N ASP A 379 47.88 26.89 2.37
CA ASP A 379 47.34 27.27 1.07
C ASP A 379 47.33 28.80 0.94
N LEU A 380 48.13 29.33 0.01
CA LEU A 380 48.25 30.77 -0.21
C LEU A 380 46.97 31.38 -0.81
N LYS A 381 46.16 30.61 -1.53
CA LYS A 381 44.88 31.07 -2.08
C LYS A 381 43.86 31.23 -0.96
N GLU A 382 43.74 30.25 -0.06
CA GLU A 382 42.82 30.36 1.09
C GLU A 382 43.29 31.45 2.07
N TYR A 383 44.60 31.54 2.33
CA TYR A 383 45.15 32.63 3.14
C TYR A 383 44.93 34.02 2.51
N ALA A 384 45.03 34.13 1.18
CA ALA A 384 44.70 35.37 0.48
C ALA A 384 43.20 35.69 0.60
N ALA A 385 42.33 34.70 0.49
CA ALA A 385 40.89 34.86 0.69
C ALA A 385 40.58 35.38 2.11
N GLU A 386 41.22 34.83 3.15
CA GLU A 386 41.10 35.31 4.53
C GLU A 386 41.50 36.79 4.66
N LEU A 387 42.65 37.18 4.10
CA LEU A 387 43.11 38.57 4.10
C LEU A 387 42.20 39.50 3.29
N ASN A 388 41.58 39.01 2.22
CA ASN A 388 40.66 39.79 1.39
C ASN A 388 39.30 39.96 2.06
N ALA A 389 38.81 38.96 2.79
CA ALA A 389 37.60 39.03 3.61
C ALA A 389 37.73 40.05 4.76
N SER A 390 38.96 40.27 5.23
CA SER A 390 39.28 41.29 6.24
C SER A 390 40.24 42.37 5.70
N PRO A 391 39.77 43.36 4.92
CA PRO A 391 40.63 44.32 4.22
C PRO A 391 41.56 45.13 5.15
N LYS A 392 41.14 45.34 6.40
CA LYS A 392 41.93 46.05 7.43
C LYS A 392 43.05 45.19 8.03
N SER A 393 42.92 43.87 8.00
CA SER A 393 43.94 42.95 8.50
C SER A 393 45.17 42.96 7.59
N ARG A 394 46.34 42.69 8.17
CA ARG A 394 47.60 42.58 7.43
C ARG A 394 48.13 41.15 7.54
N GLY A 395 48.83 40.72 6.50
CA GLY A 395 49.51 39.44 6.54
C GLY A 395 50.91 39.59 7.14
N LYS A 396 51.33 38.62 7.94
CA LYS A 396 52.72 38.47 8.39
C LYS A 396 53.20 37.07 8.01
N ILE A 397 54.30 36.98 7.28
CA ILE A 397 54.92 35.69 6.93
C ILE A 397 56.24 35.55 7.69
N VAL A 398 56.39 34.47 8.45
CA VAL A 398 57.62 34.14 9.15
C VAL A 398 58.26 32.96 8.42
N ILE A 399 59.45 33.16 7.89
CA ILE A 399 60.16 32.14 7.11
C ILE A 399 61.41 31.75 7.89
N ALA A 400 61.41 30.51 8.38
CA ALA A 400 62.50 29.91 9.12
C ALA A 400 63.45 29.19 8.17
N GLU A 401 64.65 29.74 7.98
CA GLU A 401 65.56 29.30 6.92
C GLU A 401 67.02 29.32 7.35
N THR A 402 67.84 28.51 6.68
CA THR A 402 69.27 28.37 7.00
C THR A 402 70.14 29.53 6.51
N SER A 403 69.60 30.40 5.64
CA SER A 403 70.32 31.59 5.15
C SER A 403 69.39 32.72 4.68
N GLN A 404 69.91 33.94 4.66
CA GLN A 404 69.21 35.12 4.15
C GLN A 404 68.88 35.01 2.65
N ALA A 405 69.73 34.32 1.87
CA ALA A 405 69.52 34.11 0.45
C ALA A 405 68.30 33.22 0.18
N LYS A 406 68.20 32.09 0.88
CA LYS A 406 67.03 31.20 0.84
C LYS A 406 65.76 31.91 1.28
N PHE A 407 65.82 32.64 2.40
CA PHE A 407 64.73 33.51 2.86
C PHE A 407 64.24 34.46 1.76
N ALA A 408 65.16 35.18 1.11
CA ALA A 408 64.82 36.14 0.07
C ALA A 408 64.18 35.46 -1.16
N GLN A 409 64.61 34.24 -1.50
CA GLN A 409 64.02 33.44 -2.57
C GLN A 409 62.58 33.02 -2.24
N LYS A 410 62.37 32.34 -1.10
CA LYS A 410 61.03 31.87 -0.66
C LYS A 410 60.08 33.05 -0.46
N ARG A 411 60.56 34.18 0.10
CA ARG A 411 59.79 35.42 0.21
C ARG A 411 59.30 35.92 -1.16
N ARG A 412 60.15 35.96 -2.18
CA ARG A 412 59.75 36.42 -3.52
C ARG A 412 58.70 35.50 -4.14
N GLU A 413 58.83 34.20 -3.95
CA GLU A 413 57.86 33.21 -4.41
C GLU A 413 56.49 33.44 -3.79
N ILE A 414 56.41 33.46 -2.45
CA ILE A 414 55.17 33.67 -1.71
C ILE A 414 54.50 34.99 -2.12
N LEU A 415 55.26 36.09 -2.19
CA LEU A 415 54.70 37.39 -2.56
C LEU A 415 54.21 37.43 -4.01
N ARG A 416 54.87 36.72 -4.94
CA ARG A 416 54.38 36.60 -6.32
C ARG A 416 53.06 35.85 -6.38
N ASP A 417 52.92 34.77 -5.63
CA ASP A 417 51.70 33.96 -5.64
C ASP A 417 50.53 34.66 -4.94
N LEU A 418 50.78 35.31 -3.80
CA LEU A 418 49.77 36.14 -3.14
C LEU A 418 49.27 37.28 -4.02
N ALA A 419 50.14 37.87 -4.85
CA ALA A 419 49.75 38.90 -5.80
C ALA A 419 48.77 38.38 -6.86
N LYS A 420 48.91 37.11 -7.30
CA LYS A 420 47.95 36.47 -8.22
C LYS A 420 46.55 36.35 -7.60
N PHE A 421 46.46 36.30 -6.27
CA PHE A 421 45.21 36.23 -5.51
C PHE A 421 44.75 37.60 -4.97
N GLY A 422 45.28 38.70 -5.51
CA GLY A 422 44.83 40.07 -5.19
C GLY A 422 45.41 40.66 -3.89
N VAL A 423 46.37 40.00 -3.25
CA VAL A 423 47.02 40.52 -2.04
C VAL A 423 48.32 41.24 -2.42
N THR A 424 48.31 42.57 -2.34
CA THR A 424 49.50 43.38 -2.65
C THR A 424 50.62 43.14 -1.65
N ALA A 425 51.89 43.18 -2.10
CA ALA A 425 53.05 43.02 -1.23
C ALA A 425 53.09 44.04 -0.07
N GLY A 426 52.54 45.24 -0.26
CA GLY A 426 52.42 46.26 0.78
C GLY A 426 51.50 45.89 1.95
N ARG A 427 50.66 44.85 1.83
CA ARG A 427 49.85 44.30 2.93
C ARG A 427 50.56 43.18 3.70
N ILE A 428 51.74 42.74 3.25
CA ILE A 428 52.47 41.61 3.82
C ILE A 428 53.78 42.09 4.47
N THR A 429 53.98 41.73 5.73
CA THR A 429 55.26 41.88 6.41
C THR A 429 55.98 40.53 6.44
N SER A 430 57.23 40.47 5.98
CA SER A 430 58.03 39.23 6.00
C SER A 430 59.11 39.28 7.09
N VAL A 431 59.28 38.20 7.82
CA VAL A 431 60.28 38.06 8.90
C VAL A 431 61.18 36.86 8.61
N PHE A 432 62.49 37.08 8.64
CA PHE A 432 63.49 36.00 8.58
C PHE A 432 63.74 35.45 9.99
N LYS A 433 63.60 34.14 10.17
CA LYS A 433 63.95 33.42 11.39
C LYS A 433 65.12 32.48 11.09
N PRO A 434 66.36 32.81 11.48
CA PRO A 434 67.49 31.95 11.17
C PRO A 434 67.38 30.62 11.93
N VAL A 435 67.57 29.50 11.23
CA VAL A 435 67.67 28.16 11.83
C VAL A 435 69.05 27.55 11.60
N ARG A 436 69.53 26.75 12.56
CA ARG A 436 70.82 26.07 12.44
C ARG A 436 70.70 24.84 11.55
N ARG A 437 71.73 24.56 10.74
CA ARG A 437 71.75 23.44 9.78
C ARG A 437 71.62 22.06 10.45
N ASP A 438 72.09 21.91 11.68
CA ASP A 438 72.10 20.66 12.45
C ASP A 438 70.81 20.42 13.26
N ARG A 439 69.91 21.40 13.32
CA ARG A 439 68.63 21.35 14.06
C ARG A 439 67.47 21.90 13.23
N ALA A 440 67.56 21.74 11.91
CA ALA A 440 66.68 22.41 10.98
C ALA A 440 65.23 21.89 11.10
N LEU A 441 64.36 22.75 11.62
CA LEU A 441 62.94 22.76 11.31
C LEU A 441 62.74 23.98 10.39
N GLU A 442 63.13 23.85 9.12
CA GLU A 442 62.81 24.89 8.12
C GLU A 442 61.28 24.98 8.06
N SER A 443 60.73 26.20 8.09
CA SER A 443 59.29 26.39 8.17
C SER A 443 58.82 27.69 7.56
N THR A 444 57.56 27.73 7.14
CA THR A 444 56.87 28.95 6.73
C THR A 444 55.58 29.08 7.50
N GLU A 445 55.46 30.12 8.31
CA GLU A 445 54.25 30.43 9.07
C GLU A 445 53.51 31.61 8.42
N LEU A 446 52.22 31.43 8.17
CA LEU A 446 51.31 32.46 7.69
C LEU A 446 50.49 32.99 8.87
N TRP A 447 50.63 34.27 9.18
CA TRP A 447 49.95 34.92 10.29
C TRP A 447 49.00 35.99 9.78
N VAL A 448 47.82 36.09 10.38
CA VAL A 448 46.92 37.22 10.21
C VAL A 448 47.14 38.16 11.38
N VAL A 449 47.32 39.45 11.08
CA VAL A 449 47.46 40.53 12.06
C VAL A 449 46.20 41.40 11.92
N PRO A 450 45.16 41.15 12.74
CA PRO A 450 43.98 42.00 12.77
C PRO A 450 44.37 43.42 13.15
N ASN A 451 43.73 44.40 12.51
CA ASN A 451 43.89 45.78 12.94
C ASN A 451 43.00 46.00 14.16
N ALA A 452 43.60 46.16 15.33
CA ALA A 452 42.91 46.42 16.59
C ALA A 452 42.36 47.86 16.58
N LYS A 453 41.23 48.09 15.91
CA LYS A 453 40.43 49.31 16.04
C LYS A 453 38.95 49.00 15.98
#